data_AF-A5DS95-F1
#
_entry.id   AF-A5DS95-F1
#
_cell.length_a   1.000
_cell.length_b   1.000
_cell.length_c   1.000
_cell.angle_alpha   90.00
_cell.angle_beta   90.00
_cell.angle_gamma   90.00
#
_symmetry.space_group_name_H-M   'P 1'
#
loop_
_entity.id
_entity.type
_entity.pdbx_description
1 polymer ?
#
loop_
_entity_poly.entity_id
_entity_poly.type
_entity_poly.pdbx_seq_one_letter_code
_entity_poly.pdbx_strand_id
1 'polypeptide(L)'
;MQQSSLIGNLKRLDMLSQEFFYMEFGCGKGELSRYINQCILEDVKGEKHQKKMEEKNSIKNGEGSHYGYGLIDRGKNRLKADSKIITDSESSESSQILPQIKRSKIDIKDLNVSKFLEDVDYKNVVTVSKHLCGAATDLTLKLLLNSDLFSKDKFAGVLIAMCCRHVCSHDQLLPQSKKYLFDHGFESKQSFNVLKKIVSWAVDAKDDKPTGTKFNEGDESNKCNESNGRTETNARNENNKVNAIDENNPSGLTSKQRQEYGLKARRIIDESRAFAMRSILGEDYNVELFWYIDDNITLENVCLSIVKQKNRMQKIENENSINCDKLFGQN
;
A
#
# COMPACT_ATOMS: atom_id res chain seq x y z
N MET A 1 0.61 13.54 2.45
CA MET A 1 -0.61 12.93 3.02
C MET A 1 -0.65 11.42 2.80
N GLN A 2 -0.81 10.90 1.57
CA GLN A 2 -0.87 9.44 1.34
C GLN A 2 0.33 8.65 1.90
N GLN A 3 1.56 9.07 1.60
CA GLN A 3 2.78 8.43 2.11
C GLN A 3 2.83 8.42 3.64
N SER A 4 2.59 9.57 4.26
CA SER A 4 2.57 9.74 5.71
C SER A 4 1.52 8.84 6.36
N SER A 5 0.34 8.70 5.77
CA SER A 5 -0.68 7.78 6.28
C SER A 5 -0.25 6.30 6.17
N LEU A 6 0.31 5.89 5.03
CA LEU A 6 0.81 4.52 4.89
C LEU A 6 1.89 4.20 5.93
N ILE A 7 2.80 5.13 6.18
CA ILE A 7 3.85 4.97 7.20
C ILE A 7 3.26 4.94 8.62
N GLY A 8 2.27 5.80 8.92
CA GLY A 8 1.54 5.73 10.19
C GLY A 8 0.88 4.37 10.40
N ASN A 9 0.35 3.76 9.33
CA ASN A 9 -0.21 2.42 9.37
C ASN A 9 0.85 1.33 9.48
N LEU A 10 2.04 1.48 8.87
CA LEU A 10 3.17 0.58 9.13
C LEU A 10 3.52 0.56 10.62
N LYS A 11 3.58 1.74 11.24
CA LYS A 11 3.84 1.88 12.68
C LYS A 11 2.74 1.24 13.53
N ARG A 12 1.47 1.51 13.22
CA ARG A 12 0.30 0.91 13.90
C ARG A 12 0.32 -0.62 13.84
N LEU A 13 0.82 -1.19 12.75
CA LEU A 13 0.83 -2.62 12.48
C LEU A 13 2.15 -3.31 12.88
N ASP A 14 3.01 -2.65 13.67
CA ASP A 14 4.35 -3.15 14.07
C ASP A 14 5.26 -3.54 12.88
N MET A 15 5.06 -2.94 11.71
CA MET A 15 5.84 -3.16 10.50
C MET A 15 6.81 -2.01 10.19
N LEU A 16 7.04 -1.09 11.13
CA LEU A 16 8.00 0.02 11.01
C LEU A 16 9.13 -0.13 12.04
N SER A 17 10.27 -0.67 11.60
CA SER A 17 11.47 -0.87 12.40
C SER A 17 12.72 -1.02 11.52
N GLN A 18 13.90 -0.79 12.11
CA GLN A 18 15.21 -1.10 11.53
C GLN A 18 15.50 -2.61 11.45
N GLU A 19 14.66 -3.47 12.02
CA GLU A 19 14.82 -4.95 11.96
C GLU A 19 14.35 -5.57 10.63
N PHE A 20 13.78 -4.76 9.74
CA PHE A 20 13.13 -5.22 8.51
C PHE A 20 13.89 -4.82 7.25
N PHE A 21 13.84 -5.72 6.26
CA PHE A 21 14.15 -5.40 4.88
C PHE A 21 12.85 -5.09 4.12
N TYR A 22 12.71 -3.88 3.61
CA TYR A 22 11.49 -3.41 2.96
C TYR A 22 11.55 -3.62 1.45
N MET A 23 10.65 -4.43 0.90
CA MET A 23 10.50 -4.58 -0.54
C MET A 23 9.40 -3.65 -1.06
N GLU A 24 9.78 -2.57 -1.75
CA GLU A 24 8.84 -1.64 -2.40
C GLU A 24 8.57 -2.08 -3.85
N PHE A 25 7.35 -2.55 -4.11
CA PHE A 25 6.88 -2.92 -5.45
C PHE A 25 6.25 -1.73 -6.16
N GLY A 26 6.61 -1.52 -7.42
CA GLY A 26 6.20 -0.33 -8.17
C GLY A 26 6.80 0.95 -7.58
N CYS A 27 8.06 0.85 -7.13
CA CYS A 27 8.68 1.88 -6.31
C CYS A 27 8.90 3.22 -7.05
N GLY A 28 8.87 3.22 -8.38
CA GLY A 28 9.20 4.39 -9.18
C GLY A 28 10.55 4.99 -8.78
N LYS A 29 10.51 6.18 -8.17
CA LYS A 29 11.70 6.90 -7.68
C LYS A 29 12.20 6.43 -6.31
N GLY A 30 11.49 5.54 -5.60
CA GLY A 30 11.82 5.07 -4.23
C GLY A 30 11.38 6.02 -3.11
N GLU A 31 10.37 6.86 -3.35
CA GLU A 31 9.95 7.89 -2.38
C GLU A 31 9.33 7.31 -1.11
N LEU A 32 8.54 6.23 -1.20
CA LEU A 32 7.94 5.63 0.00
C LEU A 32 9.05 5.07 0.90
N SER A 33 9.98 4.30 0.33
CA SER A 33 11.14 3.77 1.06
C SER A 33 11.97 4.87 1.73
N ARG A 34 12.19 6.01 1.06
CA ARG A 34 12.88 7.15 1.69
C ARG A 34 12.15 7.71 2.89
N TYR A 35 10.84 7.90 2.80
CA TYR A 35 10.07 8.39 3.93
C TYR A 35 10.00 7.37 5.08
N ILE A 36 9.90 6.07 4.77
CA ILE A 36 10.04 5.00 5.76
C ILE A 36 11.39 5.14 6.48
N ASN A 37 12.49 5.31 5.74
CA ASN A 37 13.83 5.49 6.31
C ASN A 37 13.91 6.67 7.26
N GLN A 38 13.40 7.82 6.84
CA GLN A 38 13.39 9.04 7.66
C GLN A 38 12.62 8.82 8.96
N CYS A 39 11.46 8.17 8.93
CA CYS A 39 10.70 7.87 10.14
C CYS A 39 11.44 6.90 11.08
N ILE A 40 12.10 5.87 10.55
CA ILE A 40 12.91 4.93 11.34
C ILE A 40 14.09 5.66 12.01
N LEU A 41 14.79 6.53 11.27
CA LEU A 41 15.90 7.31 11.83
C LEU A 41 15.44 8.23 12.97
N GLU A 42 14.27 8.85 12.86
CA GLU A 42 13.70 9.67 13.94
C GLU A 42 13.28 8.84 15.16
N ASP A 43 12.66 7.67 14.96
CA ASP A 43 12.29 6.77 16.06
C ASP A 43 13.56 6.29 16.83
N VAL A 44 14.61 5.92 16.11
CA VAL A 44 15.90 5.51 16.70
C VAL A 44 16.60 6.65 17.45
N LYS A 45 16.53 7.90 16.93
CA LYS A 45 17.03 9.08 17.64
C LYS A 45 16.30 9.26 18.97
N GLY A 46 14.96 9.14 18.97
CA GLY A 46 14.13 9.24 20.17
C GLY A 46 14.51 8.22 21.24
N GLU A 47 14.67 6.95 20.85
CA GLU A 47 15.07 5.87 21.77
C GLU A 47 16.46 6.10 22.37
N LYS A 48 17.43 6.60 21.59
CA LYS A 48 18.78 6.90 22.08
C LYS A 48 18.80 8.05 23.08
N HIS A 49 17.96 9.06 22.89
CA HIS A 49 17.82 10.15 23.86
C HIS A 49 17.25 9.66 25.20
N GLN A 50 16.32 8.71 25.17
CA GLN A 50 15.77 8.07 26.37
C GLN A 50 16.81 7.16 27.05
N LYS A 51 17.48 6.27 26.31
CA LYS A 51 18.49 5.34 26.87
C LYS A 51 19.76 6.02 27.38
N LYS A 52 20.17 7.17 26.82
CA LYS A 52 21.30 7.97 27.35
C LYS A 52 21.02 8.54 28.74
N MET A 53 19.77 8.63 29.20
CA MET A 53 19.44 8.97 30.58
C MET A 53 19.53 7.77 31.54
N GLU A 54 19.45 6.54 31.05
CA GLU A 54 19.29 5.35 31.91
C GLU A 54 20.52 4.46 32.02
N GLU A 55 21.43 4.36 31.03
CA GLU A 55 22.63 3.54 31.22
C GLU A 55 23.80 3.90 30.29
N LYS A 56 24.93 4.28 30.90
CA LYS A 56 26.27 4.21 30.32
C LYS A 56 26.80 2.79 30.56
N ASN A 57 26.64 1.87 29.60
CA ASN A 57 27.63 0.85 29.27
C ASN A 57 27.10 -0.14 28.22
N SER A 58 28.06 -0.72 27.48
CA SER A 58 27.92 -1.81 26.51
C SER A 58 27.61 -1.39 25.08
N ILE A 59 28.65 -0.91 24.40
CA ILE A 59 28.76 -0.95 22.94
C ILE A 59 29.12 -2.39 22.57
N LYS A 60 28.20 -3.12 21.92
CA LYS A 60 28.55 -4.33 21.18
C LYS A 60 28.74 -3.96 19.71
N ASN A 61 29.93 -4.27 19.20
CA ASN A 61 30.28 -4.16 17.79
C ASN A 61 29.64 -5.29 16.99
N GLY A 62 29.06 -4.92 15.84
CA GLY A 62 29.21 -5.62 14.56
C GLY A 62 28.45 -6.94 14.36
N GLU A 63 27.20 -6.83 13.94
CA GLU A 63 26.61 -7.74 12.95
C GLU A 63 26.03 -6.88 11.81
N GLY A 64 26.02 -7.41 10.58
CA GLY A 64 25.50 -6.70 9.42
C GLY A 64 24.10 -6.15 9.69
N SER A 65 23.86 -4.92 9.23
CA SER A 65 22.55 -4.27 9.38
C SER A 65 21.53 -5.01 8.51
N HIS A 66 20.68 -5.87 9.09
CA HIS A 66 19.57 -6.55 8.38
C HIS A 66 18.53 -5.59 7.77
N TYR A 67 18.65 -4.31 8.11
CA TYR A 67 17.86 -3.20 7.63
C TYR A 67 18.18 -2.89 6.17
N GLY A 68 17.14 -2.67 5.37
CA GLY A 68 17.38 -2.20 4.01
C GLY A 68 16.13 -2.10 3.15
N TYR A 69 16.38 -1.84 1.87
CA TYR A 69 15.36 -1.55 0.87
C TYR A 69 15.61 -2.32 -0.43
N GLY A 70 14.64 -3.13 -0.81
CA GLY A 70 14.52 -3.75 -2.12
C GLY A 70 13.57 -2.93 -3.00
N LEU A 71 14.07 -2.31 -4.07
CA LEU A 71 13.31 -1.38 -4.91
C LEU A 71 13.02 -2.04 -6.27
N ILE A 72 11.77 -2.42 -6.49
CA ILE A 72 11.34 -3.18 -7.68
C ILE A 72 10.45 -2.30 -8.56
N ASP A 73 10.86 -2.08 -9.80
CA ASP A 73 10.07 -1.33 -10.79
C ASP A 73 10.48 -1.73 -12.22
N ARG A 74 9.53 -1.86 -13.14
CA ARG A 74 9.83 -2.13 -14.56
C ARG A 74 10.28 -0.88 -15.33
N GLY A 75 9.94 0.31 -14.83
CA GLY A 75 10.15 1.60 -15.48
C GLY A 75 11.59 2.07 -15.43
N LYS A 76 11.95 2.95 -16.38
CA LYS A 76 13.23 3.68 -16.36
C LYS A 76 13.12 4.89 -15.41
N ASN A 77 12.93 4.63 -14.13
CA ASN A 77 12.90 5.70 -13.14
C ASN A 77 14.33 6.05 -12.69
N ARG A 78 14.67 7.34 -12.75
CA ARG A 78 15.99 7.87 -12.36
C ARG A 78 16.15 7.70 -10.84
N LEU A 79 17.28 7.12 -10.42
CA LEU A 79 17.78 6.74 -9.07
C LEU A 79 17.72 7.86 -7.99
N LYS A 80 16.59 8.53 -7.82
CA LYS A 80 16.53 9.81 -7.10
C LYS A 80 16.39 9.68 -5.59
N ALA A 81 15.92 8.55 -5.07
CA ALA A 81 15.82 8.33 -3.63
C ALA A 81 16.95 7.48 -3.06
N ASP A 82 17.55 6.58 -3.84
CA ASP A 82 18.53 5.59 -3.37
C ASP A 82 19.70 6.26 -2.64
N SER A 83 20.41 7.18 -3.32
CA SER A 83 21.50 7.93 -2.70
C SER A 83 21.03 8.78 -1.52
N LYS A 84 19.79 9.29 -1.58
CA LYS A 84 19.25 10.11 -0.50
C LYS A 84 18.95 9.29 0.76
N ILE A 85 18.52 8.04 0.62
CA ILE A 85 18.32 7.13 1.76
C ILE A 85 19.66 6.93 2.49
N ILE A 86 20.74 6.73 1.75
CA ILE A 86 22.09 6.62 2.31
C ILE A 86 22.50 7.94 2.96
N THR A 87 22.42 9.06 2.25
CA THR A 87 22.78 10.38 2.79
C THR A 87 21.97 10.76 4.03
N ASP A 88 20.67 10.50 4.05
CA ASP A 88 19.79 10.75 5.19
C ASP A 88 20.28 9.93 6.42
N SER A 89 20.81 8.73 6.20
CA SER A 89 21.34 7.85 7.25
C SER A 89 22.73 8.28 7.74
N GLU A 90 23.63 8.64 6.81
CA GLU A 90 24.99 9.13 7.10
C GLU A 90 24.99 10.48 7.84
N SER A 91 24.11 11.39 7.44
CA SER A 91 23.98 12.72 8.03
C SER A 91 23.27 12.72 9.39
N SER A 92 22.64 11.61 9.77
CA SER A 92 22.04 11.47 11.08
C SER A 92 23.13 11.26 12.14
N GLU A 93 23.07 12.01 13.25
CA GLU A 93 23.91 11.78 14.45
C GLU A 93 23.76 10.34 15.02
N SER A 94 22.80 9.58 14.51
CA SER A 94 22.56 8.17 14.79
C SER A 94 23.41 7.25 13.91
N SER A 95 24.71 7.56 13.76
CA SER A 95 25.72 7.01 12.83
C SER A 95 26.03 5.50 12.93
N GLN A 96 25.06 4.67 13.31
CA GLN A 96 25.25 3.23 13.49
C GLN A 96 24.32 2.37 12.62
N ILE A 97 23.32 2.94 11.94
CA ILE A 97 22.42 2.18 11.08
C ILE A 97 22.49 2.67 9.63
N LEU A 98 23.12 1.86 8.79
CA LEU A 98 23.18 2.07 7.35
C LEU A 98 22.28 1.02 6.69
N PRO A 99 21.26 1.44 5.90
CA PRO A 99 20.43 0.50 5.18
C PRO A 99 21.18 -0.08 3.98
N GLN A 100 20.98 -1.37 3.73
CA GLN A 100 21.31 -1.98 2.44
C GLN A 100 20.31 -1.50 1.40
N ILE A 101 20.74 -1.21 0.17
CA ILE A 101 19.85 -0.84 -0.93
C ILE A 101 20.11 -1.74 -2.13
N LYS A 102 19.07 -2.45 -2.57
CA LYS A 102 19.08 -3.23 -3.80
C LYS A 102 17.94 -2.80 -4.71
N ARG A 103 18.26 -2.32 -5.91
CA ARG A 103 17.27 -1.96 -6.92
C ARG A 103 17.33 -2.91 -8.09
N SER A 104 16.17 -3.45 -8.50
CA SER A 104 16.05 -4.24 -9.71
C SER A 104 15.06 -3.63 -10.68
N LYS A 105 15.50 -3.47 -11.92
CA LYS A 105 14.65 -3.05 -13.03
C LYS A 105 14.08 -4.28 -13.71
N ILE A 106 12.91 -4.71 -13.26
CA ILE A 106 12.33 -6.00 -13.64
C ILE A 106 10.80 -5.92 -13.60
N ASP A 107 10.14 -6.65 -14.49
CA ASP A 107 8.70 -6.86 -14.38
C ASP A 107 8.42 -7.84 -13.22
N ILE A 108 7.37 -7.59 -12.45
CA ILE A 108 7.04 -8.41 -11.26
C ILE A 108 6.80 -9.86 -11.66
N LYS A 109 6.27 -10.11 -12.86
CA LYS A 109 6.04 -11.47 -13.38
C LYS A 109 7.33 -12.27 -13.59
N ASP A 110 8.46 -11.59 -13.79
CA ASP A 110 9.77 -12.18 -14.10
C ASP A 110 10.70 -12.18 -12.88
N LEU A 111 10.28 -11.55 -11.77
CA LEU A 111 11.05 -11.48 -10.53
C LEU A 111 11.08 -12.84 -9.84
N ASN A 112 12.25 -13.23 -9.33
CA ASN A 112 12.41 -14.33 -8.39
C ASN A 112 12.88 -13.74 -7.05
N VAL A 113 12.07 -13.87 -6.00
CA VAL A 113 12.34 -13.27 -4.68
C VAL A 113 13.59 -13.84 -4.05
N SER A 114 13.78 -15.16 -4.10
CA SER A 114 14.94 -15.82 -3.47
C SER A 114 16.26 -15.37 -4.11
N LYS A 115 16.31 -15.28 -5.44
CA LYS A 115 17.47 -14.71 -6.17
C LYS A 115 17.63 -13.21 -5.92
N PHE A 116 16.53 -12.48 -5.83
CA PHE A 116 16.61 -11.05 -5.51
C PHE A 116 17.19 -10.80 -4.12
N LEU A 117 17.01 -11.71 -3.17
CA LEU A 117 17.48 -11.57 -1.79
C LEU A 117 18.78 -12.35 -1.51
N GLU A 118 19.45 -12.94 -2.51
CA GLU A 118 20.57 -13.87 -2.29
C GLU A 118 21.86 -13.21 -1.76
N ASP A 119 22.06 -11.93 -2.07
CA ASP A 119 23.20 -11.08 -1.73
C ASP A 119 22.82 -9.98 -0.71
N VAL A 120 21.63 -10.08 -0.12
CA VAL A 120 21.13 -9.17 0.91
C VAL A 120 21.14 -9.89 2.24
N ASP A 121 21.68 -9.26 3.27
CA ASP A 121 21.52 -9.75 4.64
C ASP A 121 20.17 -9.29 5.20
N TYR A 122 19.26 -10.21 5.51
CA TYR A 122 17.94 -9.88 6.04
C TYR A 122 17.43 -10.93 7.02
N LYS A 123 16.74 -10.44 8.05
CA LYS A 123 16.04 -11.26 9.04
C LYS A 123 14.58 -11.47 8.66
N ASN A 124 13.87 -10.38 8.42
CA ASN A 124 12.45 -10.36 8.12
C ASN A 124 12.15 -9.39 6.97
N VAL A 125 11.17 -9.74 6.13
CA VAL A 125 10.77 -8.96 4.96
C VAL A 125 9.39 -8.35 5.17
N VAL A 126 9.30 -7.04 4.96
CA VAL A 126 8.03 -6.31 4.84
C VAL A 126 7.88 -5.84 3.41
N THR A 127 6.76 -6.17 2.78
CA THR A 127 6.45 -5.70 1.42
C THR A 127 5.57 -4.46 1.47
N VAL A 128 5.89 -3.41 0.71
CA VAL A 128 5.14 -2.14 0.71
C VAL A 128 4.82 -1.64 -0.71
N SER A 129 3.72 -0.90 -0.87
CA SER A 129 3.47 -0.11 -2.09
C SER A 129 2.44 0.98 -1.89
N LYS A 130 2.60 2.12 -2.58
CA LYS A 130 1.72 3.31 -2.45
C LYS A 130 0.63 3.45 -3.50
N HIS A 131 0.74 2.77 -4.65
CA HIS A 131 -0.27 2.75 -5.74
C HIS A 131 0.01 1.58 -6.68
N LEU A 132 0.05 0.36 -6.14
CA LEU A 132 0.31 -0.80 -6.98
C LEU A 132 -0.92 -1.07 -7.84
N CYS A 133 -0.75 -1.15 -9.16
CA CYS A 133 -1.88 -1.40 -10.04
C CYS A 133 -2.49 -2.79 -9.75
N GLY A 134 -3.77 -2.96 -10.07
CA GLY A 134 -4.49 -4.19 -9.74
C GLY A 134 -3.76 -5.47 -10.17
N ALA A 135 -3.38 -5.57 -11.45
CA ALA A 135 -2.64 -6.74 -11.95
C ALA A 135 -1.25 -6.93 -11.30
N ALA A 136 -0.55 -5.83 -11.00
CA ALA A 136 0.73 -5.90 -10.29
C ALA A 136 0.58 -6.38 -8.85
N THR A 137 -0.52 -6.02 -8.19
CA THR A 137 -0.86 -6.51 -6.85
C THR A 137 -1.07 -8.01 -6.88
N ASP A 138 -1.86 -8.51 -7.83
CA ASP A 138 -2.14 -9.94 -7.96
C ASP A 138 -0.86 -10.75 -8.26
N LEU A 139 0.01 -10.22 -9.13
CA LEU A 139 1.34 -10.78 -9.40
C LEU A 139 2.23 -10.79 -8.15
N THR A 140 2.22 -9.70 -7.38
CA THR A 140 3.02 -9.59 -6.15
C THR A 140 2.57 -10.60 -5.09
N LEU A 141 1.25 -10.76 -4.88
CA LEU A 141 0.73 -11.75 -3.92
C LEU A 141 1.12 -13.17 -4.34
N LYS A 142 0.97 -13.52 -5.62
CA LYS A 142 1.43 -14.82 -6.16
C LYS A 142 2.93 -15.03 -5.97
N LEU A 143 3.72 -14.00 -6.28
CA LEU A 143 5.17 -14.04 -6.17
C LEU A 143 5.61 -14.30 -4.74
N LEU A 144 5.00 -13.60 -3.77
CA LEU A 144 5.29 -13.81 -2.34
C LEU A 144 4.93 -15.23 -1.91
N LEU A 145 3.73 -15.70 -2.25
CA LEU A 145 3.27 -17.05 -1.89
C LEU A 145 4.13 -18.17 -2.49
N ASN A 146 4.74 -17.93 -3.65
CA ASN A 146 5.66 -18.87 -4.30
C ASN A 146 7.13 -18.69 -3.87
N SER A 147 7.42 -17.74 -2.97
CA SER A 147 8.76 -17.55 -2.43
C SER A 147 9.04 -18.46 -1.25
N ASP A 148 10.31 -18.59 -0.89
CA ASP A 148 10.76 -19.28 0.32
C ASP A 148 10.62 -18.44 1.60
N LEU A 149 10.06 -17.22 1.53
CA LEU A 149 9.90 -16.36 2.70
C LEU A 149 8.98 -16.98 3.76
N PHE A 150 7.91 -17.66 3.34
CA PHE A 150 7.00 -18.34 4.25
C PHE A 150 7.62 -19.59 4.87
N SER A 151 8.25 -20.45 4.06
CA SER A 151 8.87 -21.69 4.56
C SER A 151 10.11 -21.45 5.42
N LYS A 152 10.82 -20.34 5.21
CA LYS A 152 11.95 -19.88 6.06
C LYS A 152 11.52 -19.02 7.24
N ASP A 153 10.22 -18.81 7.43
CA ASP A 153 9.65 -17.97 8.49
C ASP A 153 10.13 -16.50 8.50
N LYS A 154 10.52 -15.98 7.33
CA LYS A 154 11.08 -14.62 7.14
C LYS A 154 10.07 -13.60 6.62
N PHE A 155 8.84 -14.01 6.34
CA PHE A 155 7.79 -13.08 5.90
C PHE A 155 7.15 -12.38 7.11
N ALA A 156 7.35 -11.07 7.26
CA ALA A 156 6.77 -10.30 8.36
C ALA A 156 5.41 -9.69 7.99
N GLY A 157 5.26 -9.22 6.75
CA GLY A 157 3.98 -8.69 6.32
C GLY A 157 3.98 -7.94 5.00
N VAL A 158 2.80 -7.42 4.65
CA VAL A 158 2.50 -6.64 3.45
C VAL A 158 1.69 -5.42 3.85
N LEU A 159 1.95 -4.28 3.20
CA LEU A 159 1.10 -3.11 3.20
C LEU A 159 1.01 -2.51 1.79
N ILE A 160 -0.11 -2.74 1.09
CA ILE A 160 -0.30 -2.28 -0.29
C ILE A 160 -1.51 -1.36 -0.36
N ALA A 161 -1.30 -0.11 -0.79
CA ALA A 161 -2.38 0.77 -1.21
C ALA A 161 -2.95 0.27 -2.56
N MET A 162 -4.22 -0.13 -2.53
CA MET A 162 -4.91 -0.79 -3.62
C MET A 162 -5.35 0.24 -4.66
N CYS A 163 -4.90 0.08 -5.91
CA CYS A 163 -5.12 1.08 -6.96
C CYS A 163 -5.45 0.44 -8.32
N CYS A 164 -6.01 1.24 -9.24
CA CYS A 164 -6.24 0.87 -10.64
C CYS A 164 -6.95 -0.49 -10.82
N ARG A 165 -8.03 -0.74 -10.08
CA ARG A 165 -8.78 -2.01 -10.17
C ARG A 165 -9.32 -2.29 -11.59
N HIS A 166 -9.45 -1.26 -12.43
CA HIS A 166 -9.88 -1.39 -13.83
C HIS A 166 -8.85 -2.13 -14.71
N VAL A 167 -7.56 -2.15 -14.34
CA VAL A 167 -6.52 -2.91 -15.07
C VAL A 167 -6.29 -4.32 -14.52
N CYS A 168 -7.11 -4.81 -13.59
CA CYS A 168 -6.98 -6.18 -13.11
C CYS A 168 -7.10 -7.18 -14.27
N SER A 169 -6.41 -8.30 -14.14
CA SER A 169 -6.52 -9.41 -15.09
C SER A 169 -7.06 -10.62 -14.37
N HIS A 170 -8.15 -11.19 -14.89
CA HIS A 170 -8.75 -12.40 -14.34
C HIS A 170 -7.70 -13.52 -14.20
N ASP A 171 -6.84 -13.67 -15.21
CA ASP A 171 -5.82 -14.72 -15.25
C ASP A 171 -4.78 -14.53 -14.13
N GLN A 172 -4.54 -13.28 -13.71
CA GLN A 172 -3.60 -12.93 -12.66
C GLN A 172 -4.15 -13.09 -11.24
N LEU A 173 -5.46 -13.22 -11.05
CA LEU A 173 -6.03 -13.49 -9.74
C LEU A 173 -5.59 -14.86 -9.18
N LEU A 174 -5.53 -14.95 -7.85
CA LEU A 174 -5.38 -16.22 -7.14
C LEU A 174 -6.61 -17.11 -7.34
N PRO A 175 -6.47 -18.44 -7.31
CA PRO A 175 -7.61 -19.36 -7.45
C PRO A 175 -8.75 -19.06 -6.46
N GLN A 176 -8.42 -18.76 -5.21
CA GLN A 176 -9.37 -18.43 -4.15
C GLN A 176 -10.07 -17.09 -4.39
N SER A 177 -9.39 -16.11 -5.00
CA SER A 177 -10.02 -14.85 -5.43
C SER A 177 -11.00 -15.09 -6.56
N LYS A 178 -10.66 -15.95 -7.52
CA LYS A 178 -11.57 -16.35 -8.60
C LYS A 178 -12.79 -17.07 -8.04
N LYS A 179 -12.60 -17.97 -7.07
CA LYS A 179 -13.72 -18.64 -6.37
C LYS A 179 -14.62 -17.62 -5.67
N TYR A 180 -14.05 -16.69 -4.92
CA TYR A 180 -14.84 -15.64 -4.25
C TYR A 180 -15.69 -14.87 -5.26
N LEU A 181 -15.11 -14.45 -6.39
CA LEU A 181 -15.82 -13.74 -7.43
C LEU A 181 -16.92 -14.60 -8.08
N PHE A 182 -16.63 -15.88 -8.33
CA PHE A 182 -17.61 -16.85 -8.82
C PHE A 182 -18.83 -16.93 -7.88
N ASP A 183 -18.59 -17.12 -6.58
CA ASP A 183 -19.65 -17.23 -5.57
C ASP A 183 -20.48 -15.93 -5.44
N HIS A 184 -19.93 -14.79 -5.91
CA HIS A 184 -20.60 -13.48 -5.95
C HIS A 184 -21.17 -13.13 -7.34
N GLY A 185 -21.36 -14.11 -8.22
CA GLY A 185 -22.02 -13.95 -9.53
C GLY A 185 -21.10 -13.50 -10.67
N PHE A 186 -19.78 -13.49 -10.47
CA PHE A 186 -18.79 -13.22 -11.52
C PHE A 186 -18.11 -14.52 -11.98
N GLU A 187 -18.91 -15.43 -12.52
CA GLU A 187 -18.52 -16.82 -12.81
C GLU A 187 -17.57 -16.99 -14.01
N SER A 188 -17.44 -15.97 -14.87
CA SER A 188 -16.68 -16.04 -16.11
C SER A 188 -15.71 -14.87 -16.29
N LYS A 189 -14.75 -15.02 -17.21
CA LYS A 189 -13.87 -13.93 -17.62
C LYS A 189 -14.66 -12.76 -18.22
N GLN A 190 -15.78 -13.04 -18.87
CA GLN A 190 -16.71 -12.06 -19.44
C GLN A 190 -17.39 -11.25 -18.33
N SER A 191 -17.99 -11.90 -17.33
CA SER A 191 -18.60 -11.20 -16.18
C SER A 191 -17.57 -10.43 -15.37
N PHE A 192 -16.34 -10.94 -15.22
CA PHE A 192 -15.24 -10.18 -14.63
C PHE A 192 -14.86 -8.94 -15.44
N ASN A 193 -14.85 -9.02 -16.77
CA ASN A 193 -14.60 -7.84 -17.62
C ASN A 193 -15.72 -6.80 -17.48
N VAL A 194 -16.96 -7.21 -17.26
CA VAL A 194 -18.07 -6.29 -16.91
C VAL A 194 -17.80 -5.64 -15.55
N LEU A 195 -17.42 -6.41 -14.53
CA LEU A 195 -17.04 -5.86 -13.21
C LEU A 195 -15.96 -4.78 -13.34
N LYS A 196 -14.92 -5.01 -14.15
CA LYS A 196 -13.87 -4.01 -14.40
C LYS A 196 -14.36 -2.73 -15.09
N LYS A 197 -15.38 -2.82 -15.95
CA LYS A 197 -16.02 -1.63 -16.53
C LYS A 197 -16.81 -0.86 -15.46
N ILE A 198 -17.49 -1.56 -14.55
CA ILE A 198 -18.21 -0.93 -13.44
C ILE A 198 -17.22 -0.24 -12.49
N VAL A 199 -16.06 -0.84 -12.21
CA VAL A 199 -15.00 -0.24 -11.38
C VAL A 199 -14.60 1.17 -11.83
N SER A 200 -14.56 1.44 -13.14
CA SER A 200 -14.21 2.77 -13.65
C SER A 200 -15.27 3.82 -13.35
N TRP A 201 -16.49 3.41 -13.01
CA TRP A 201 -17.57 4.36 -12.69
C TRP A 201 -17.39 5.10 -11.38
N ALA A 202 -16.48 4.66 -10.52
CA ALA A 202 -16.24 5.29 -9.22
C ALA A 202 -15.81 6.76 -9.32
N VAL A 203 -15.33 7.20 -10.48
CA VAL A 203 -14.88 8.58 -10.74
C VAL A 203 -15.90 9.42 -11.51
N ASP A 204 -17.11 8.90 -11.75
CA ASP A 204 -18.12 9.54 -12.61
C ASP A 204 -18.88 10.70 -11.95
N ALA A 205 -18.77 10.89 -10.64
CA ALA A 205 -19.33 12.07 -10.00
C ALA A 205 -18.49 13.29 -10.40
N LYS A 206 -19.14 14.30 -10.98
CA LYS A 206 -18.55 15.62 -11.11
C LYS A 206 -18.49 16.20 -9.69
N ASP A 207 -17.30 16.63 -9.27
CA ASP A 207 -17.17 17.40 -8.04
C ASP A 207 -18.04 18.68 -8.17
N ASP A 208 -19.18 18.73 -7.48
CA ASP A 208 -19.84 20.00 -7.16
C ASP A 208 -18.97 20.72 -6.12
N LYS A 209 -17.80 21.22 -6.52
CA LYS A 209 -17.08 22.19 -5.68
C LYS A 209 -17.91 23.47 -5.68
N PRO A 210 -18.29 24.03 -4.52
CA PRO A 210 -18.80 25.38 -4.48
C PRO A 210 -17.72 26.29 -5.07
N THR A 211 -18.07 27.05 -6.10
CA THR A 211 -17.20 28.04 -6.74
C THR A 211 -16.78 29.10 -5.72
N GLY A 212 -15.70 28.83 -4.98
CA GLY A 212 -14.98 29.81 -4.20
C GLY A 212 -14.15 30.69 -5.13
N THR A 213 -14.51 31.97 -5.18
CA THR A 213 -13.71 33.15 -5.55
C THR A 213 -12.35 32.90 -6.23
N LYS A 214 -12.28 33.32 -7.49
CA LYS A 214 -11.06 33.47 -8.28
C LYS A 214 -10.02 34.30 -7.53
N PHE A 215 -8.87 33.70 -7.21
CA PHE A 215 -7.62 34.43 -7.10
C PHE A 215 -6.81 34.11 -8.37
N ASN A 216 -6.53 35.16 -9.14
CA ASN A 216 -5.66 35.11 -10.31
C ASN A 216 -4.20 35.05 -9.83
N GLU A 217 -3.46 34.05 -10.27
CA GLU A 217 -2.02 34.17 -10.53
C GLU A 217 -1.69 33.25 -11.71
N GLY A 218 -1.09 33.83 -12.75
CA GLY A 218 -0.80 33.16 -14.01
C GLY A 218 0.46 32.29 -13.92
N ASP A 219 0.51 31.23 -14.70
CA ASP A 219 1.50 31.13 -15.77
C ASP A 219 1.28 29.93 -16.70
N GLU A 220 1.87 30.06 -17.88
CA GLU A 220 1.55 29.42 -19.15
C GLU A 220 1.88 27.92 -19.30
N SER A 221 1.25 27.36 -20.35
CA SER A 221 1.68 26.24 -21.20
C SER A 221 1.23 24.81 -20.84
N ASN A 222 0.13 24.35 -21.47
CA ASN A 222 0.23 23.55 -22.70
C ASN A 222 -1.15 23.23 -23.30
N LYS A 223 -1.29 23.57 -24.59
CA LYS A 223 -2.44 23.30 -25.43
C LYS A 223 -2.41 21.85 -25.93
N CYS A 224 -3.56 21.19 -25.92
CA CYS A 224 -3.97 20.31 -27.01
C CYS A 224 -5.45 20.58 -27.31
N ASN A 225 -5.69 21.09 -28.51
CA ASN A 225 -6.99 21.35 -29.10
C ASN A 225 -7.64 20.03 -29.50
N GLU A 226 -8.94 19.88 -29.24
CA GLU A 226 -9.85 19.28 -30.21
C GLU A 226 -11.11 20.13 -30.32
N SER A 227 -11.41 20.46 -31.56
CA SER A 227 -12.47 21.33 -32.05
C SER A 227 -13.84 20.66 -32.03
N ASN A 228 -14.87 21.39 -31.61
CA ASN A 228 -16.08 21.61 -32.43
C ASN A 228 -16.98 22.66 -31.76
N GLY A 229 -17.26 23.74 -32.48
CA GLY A 229 -18.15 24.81 -32.04
C GLY A 229 -19.63 24.50 -32.29
N ARG A 230 -20.50 25.09 -31.47
CA ARG A 230 -21.64 25.92 -31.90
C ARG A 230 -22.42 26.50 -30.70
N THR A 231 -22.43 27.83 -30.68
CA THR A 231 -23.51 28.80 -30.34
C THR A 231 -24.33 28.69 -29.06
N GLU A 232 -24.35 29.83 -28.37
CA GLU A 232 -25.08 30.22 -27.17
C GLU A 232 -26.62 30.18 -27.30
N THR A 233 -27.28 29.89 -26.19
CA THR A 233 -28.33 30.67 -25.49
C THR A 233 -29.44 29.78 -24.95
N ASN A 234 -29.54 29.72 -23.62
CA ASN A 234 -30.75 30.08 -22.86
C ASN A 234 -30.60 29.68 -21.39
N ALA A 235 -30.51 30.71 -20.55
CA ALA A 235 -30.62 30.62 -19.10
C ALA A 235 -32.02 30.13 -18.72
N ARG A 236 -32.13 28.90 -18.18
CA ARG A 236 -33.32 28.44 -17.43
C ARG A 236 -32.94 27.45 -16.32
N ASN A 237 -33.20 27.89 -15.09
CA ASN A 237 -33.47 27.16 -13.84
C ASN A 237 -32.52 26.02 -13.44
N GLU A 238 -31.57 26.32 -12.56
CA GLU A 238 -30.56 25.39 -12.03
C GLU A 238 -31.03 24.45 -10.90
N ASN A 239 -32.27 24.52 -10.42
CA ASN A 239 -32.65 23.80 -9.19
C ASN A 239 -33.26 22.39 -9.36
N ASN A 240 -33.16 21.74 -10.54
CA ASN A 240 -33.77 20.41 -10.75
C ASN A 240 -32.90 19.35 -11.48
N LYS A 241 -31.58 19.56 -11.62
CA LYS A 241 -30.70 18.62 -12.37
C LYS A 241 -30.06 17.48 -11.55
N VAL A 242 -30.43 17.31 -10.28
CA VAL A 242 -29.78 16.31 -9.40
C VAL A 242 -30.21 14.86 -9.71
N ASN A 243 -31.33 14.66 -10.43
CA ASN A 243 -31.91 13.35 -10.73
C ASN A 243 -32.14 13.07 -12.23
N ALA A 244 -31.55 13.86 -13.13
CA ALA A 244 -31.69 13.60 -14.55
C ALA A 244 -30.91 12.32 -14.91
N ILE A 245 -31.61 11.32 -15.44
CA ILE A 245 -30.99 10.22 -16.19
C ILE A 245 -30.18 10.89 -17.29
N ASP A 246 -28.90 10.57 -17.40
CA ASP A 246 -28.12 11.01 -18.54
C ASP A 246 -28.68 10.30 -19.78
N GLU A 247 -29.53 10.97 -20.55
CA GLU A 247 -30.25 10.41 -21.71
C GLU A 247 -29.29 9.88 -22.78
N ASN A 248 -28.01 10.26 -22.73
CA ASN A 248 -26.95 9.76 -23.61
C ASN A 248 -26.11 8.62 -22.98
N ASN A 249 -26.42 8.19 -21.75
CA ASN A 249 -25.70 7.13 -21.07
C ASN A 249 -26.39 5.77 -21.28
N PRO A 250 -25.76 4.81 -22.01
CA PRO A 250 -26.36 3.52 -22.33
C PRO A 250 -26.65 2.64 -21.11
N SER A 251 -26.17 3.01 -19.91
CA SER A 251 -26.49 2.29 -18.66
C SER A 251 -27.82 2.69 -18.02
N GLY A 252 -28.43 3.82 -18.39
CA GLY A 252 -29.65 4.33 -17.75
C GLY A 252 -29.48 4.78 -16.29
N LEU A 253 -28.23 4.93 -15.82
CA LEU A 253 -27.88 5.31 -14.46
C LEU A 253 -27.45 6.78 -14.36
N THR A 254 -27.78 7.42 -13.25
CA THR A 254 -27.25 8.73 -12.88
C THR A 254 -25.75 8.65 -12.54
N SER A 255 -25.03 9.78 -12.61
CA SER A 255 -23.61 9.85 -12.20
C SER A 255 -23.39 9.40 -10.75
N LYS A 256 -24.31 9.73 -9.84
CA LYS A 256 -24.23 9.33 -8.44
C LYS A 256 -24.36 7.81 -8.26
N GLN A 257 -25.31 7.18 -8.97
CA GLN A 257 -25.47 5.72 -8.95
C GLN A 257 -24.25 5.02 -9.57
N ARG A 258 -23.71 5.56 -10.66
CA ARG A 258 -22.48 5.05 -11.29
C ARG A 258 -21.31 5.09 -10.32
N GLN A 259 -21.11 6.21 -9.63
CA GLN A 259 -20.10 6.32 -8.59
C GLN A 259 -20.29 5.26 -7.50
N GLU A 260 -21.49 5.16 -6.94
CA GLU A 260 -21.80 4.19 -5.89
C GLU A 260 -21.48 2.75 -6.32
N TYR A 261 -21.92 2.34 -7.51
CA TYR A 261 -21.65 1.01 -8.04
C TYR A 261 -20.17 0.80 -8.36
N GLY A 262 -19.48 1.82 -8.85
CA GLY A 262 -18.04 1.74 -9.08
C GLY A 262 -17.25 1.54 -7.80
N LEU A 263 -17.63 2.21 -6.70
CA LEU A 263 -17.03 2.02 -5.38
C LEU A 263 -17.29 0.60 -4.83
N LYS A 264 -18.53 0.10 -4.96
CA LYS A 264 -18.85 -1.30 -4.60
C LYS A 264 -18.05 -2.30 -5.43
N ALA A 265 -17.93 -2.08 -6.74
CA ALA A 265 -17.15 -2.94 -7.63
C ALA A 265 -15.66 -2.97 -7.28
N ARG A 266 -15.07 -1.83 -6.88
CA ARG A 266 -13.71 -1.78 -6.32
C ARG A 266 -13.60 -2.66 -5.08
N ARG A 267 -14.54 -2.53 -4.14
CA ARG A 267 -14.54 -3.30 -2.89
C ARG A 267 -14.66 -4.80 -3.15
N ILE A 268 -15.51 -5.24 -4.09
CA ILE A 268 -15.64 -6.66 -4.46
C ILE A 268 -14.30 -7.26 -4.89
N ILE A 269 -13.54 -6.53 -5.72
CA ILE A 269 -12.22 -6.98 -6.17
C ILE A 269 -11.24 -7.06 -4.99
N ASP A 270 -11.21 -6.05 -4.13
CA ASP A 270 -10.29 -6.05 -2.99
C ASP A 270 -10.62 -7.17 -1.99
N GLU A 271 -11.91 -7.38 -1.68
CA GLU A 271 -12.37 -8.46 -0.81
C GLU A 271 -12.02 -9.83 -1.38
N SER A 272 -12.06 -10.01 -2.71
CA SER A 272 -11.62 -11.27 -3.33
C SER A 272 -10.15 -11.57 -3.05
N ARG A 273 -9.29 -10.55 -2.94
CA ARG A 273 -7.87 -10.70 -2.59
C ARG A 273 -7.70 -10.99 -1.12
N ALA A 274 -8.38 -10.24 -0.26
CA ALA A 274 -8.34 -10.46 1.18
C ALA A 274 -8.85 -11.86 1.54
N PHE A 275 -9.96 -12.30 0.94
CA PHE A 275 -10.49 -13.65 1.09
C PHE A 275 -9.45 -14.71 0.70
N ALA A 276 -8.78 -14.54 -0.44
CA ALA A 276 -7.75 -15.47 -0.88
C ALA A 276 -6.59 -15.55 0.12
N MET A 277 -6.08 -14.41 0.57
CA MET A 277 -4.96 -14.38 1.52
C MET A 277 -5.35 -14.97 2.87
N ARG A 278 -6.56 -14.69 3.39
CA ARG A 278 -7.08 -15.33 4.62
C ARG A 278 -7.16 -16.84 4.47
N SER A 279 -7.67 -17.31 3.33
CA SER A 279 -7.84 -18.74 3.05
C SER A 279 -6.51 -19.48 2.93
N ILE A 280 -5.49 -18.82 2.38
CA ILE A 280 -4.17 -19.45 2.13
C ILE A 280 -3.28 -19.38 3.37
N LEU A 281 -3.26 -18.24 4.06
CA LEU A 281 -2.32 -17.99 5.17
C LEU A 281 -2.83 -18.49 6.52
N GLY A 282 -4.14 -18.76 6.66
CA GLY A 282 -4.72 -19.26 7.90
C GLY A 282 -4.61 -18.26 9.06
N GLU A 283 -4.54 -18.79 10.28
CA GLU A 283 -4.55 -17.99 11.50
C GLU A 283 -3.18 -17.36 11.84
N ASP A 284 -2.10 -17.84 11.22
CA ASP A 284 -0.74 -17.33 11.45
C ASP A 284 -0.57 -15.88 10.99
N TYR A 285 -1.48 -15.39 10.14
CA TYR A 285 -1.46 -14.03 9.60
C TYR A 285 -2.81 -13.35 9.74
N ASN A 286 -2.79 -12.11 10.22
CA ASN A 286 -3.96 -11.24 10.16
C ASN A 286 -4.01 -10.54 8.79
N VAL A 287 -5.16 -10.61 8.11
CA VAL A 287 -5.40 -10.00 6.80
C VAL A 287 -6.55 -9.01 6.89
N GLU A 288 -6.27 -7.74 6.64
CA GLU A 288 -7.21 -6.63 6.82
C GLU A 288 -7.30 -5.76 5.55
N LEU A 289 -8.50 -5.27 5.27
CA LEU A 289 -8.75 -4.17 4.34
C LEU A 289 -9.26 -2.98 5.13
N PHE A 290 -8.58 -1.86 5.04
CA PHE A 290 -8.98 -0.64 5.77
C PHE A 290 -8.79 0.60 4.91
N TRP A 291 -9.52 1.67 5.23
CA TRP A 291 -9.30 2.97 4.61
C TRP A 291 -8.08 3.64 5.25
N TYR A 292 -7.05 3.90 4.45
CA TYR A 292 -5.85 4.56 4.95
C TYR A 292 -5.95 6.08 4.84
N ILE A 293 -6.83 6.62 4.01
CA ILE A 293 -6.98 8.07 3.85
C ILE A 293 -8.43 8.41 3.51
N ASP A 294 -8.84 9.65 3.76
CA ASP A 294 -10.17 10.11 3.39
C ASP A 294 -10.36 10.11 1.86
N ASP A 295 -11.59 9.82 1.45
CA ASP A 295 -12.00 9.77 0.04
C ASP A 295 -11.94 11.15 -0.65
N ASN A 296 -12.03 12.23 0.13
CA ASN A 296 -11.82 13.60 -0.33
C ASN A 296 -10.37 13.88 -0.79
N ILE A 297 -9.39 13.08 -0.35
CA ILE A 297 -8.00 13.16 -0.84
C ILE A 297 -7.83 12.30 -2.08
N THR A 298 -8.36 11.07 -2.05
CA THR A 298 -8.30 10.15 -3.18
C THR A 298 -9.38 9.07 -3.07
N LEU A 299 -9.91 8.62 -4.22
CA LEU A 299 -10.76 7.43 -4.28
C LEU A 299 -9.96 6.11 -4.26
N GLU A 300 -8.63 6.20 -4.31
CA GLU A 300 -7.71 5.06 -4.14
C GLU A 300 -7.25 5.01 -2.68
N ASN A 301 -8.21 4.87 -1.77
CA ASN A 301 -8.01 5.05 -0.33
C ASN A 301 -8.08 3.76 0.51
N VAL A 302 -8.13 2.59 -0.12
CA VAL A 302 -8.17 1.29 0.57
C VAL A 302 -6.77 0.67 0.55
N CYS A 303 -6.37 0.12 1.68
CA CYS A 303 -5.11 -0.60 1.85
C CYS A 303 -5.38 -2.05 2.23
N LEU A 304 -4.61 -2.97 1.65
CA LEU A 304 -4.51 -4.36 2.09
C LEU A 304 -3.29 -4.49 3.00
N SER A 305 -3.52 -4.98 4.22
CA SER A 305 -2.45 -5.42 5.11
C SER A 305 -2.49 -6.93 5.34
N ILE A 306 -1.29 -7.49 5.50
CA ILE A 306 -1.06 -8.86 5.96
C ILE A 306 0.02 -8.75 7.02
N VAL A 307 -0.24 -9.23 8.23
CA VAL A 307 0.69 -9.11 9.35
C VAL A 307 0.83 -10.46 10.03
N LYS A 308 2.07 -10.92 10.22
CA LYS A 308 2.33 -12.14 10.98
C LYS A 308 1.84 -11.96 12.41
N GLN A 309 1.00 -12.87 12.89
CA GLN A 309 0.58 -12.85 14.28
C GLN A 309 1.78 -13.24 15.16
N LYS A 310 2.07 -12.42 16.16
CA LYS A 310 3.01 -12.81 17.23
C LYS A 310 2.34 -13.97 17.98
N ASN A 311 3.03 -15.11 18.10
CA ASN A 311 2.50 -16.33 18.72
C ASN A 311 1.71 -16.01 19.99
N ARG A 312 0.45 -16.44 20.02
CA ARG A 312 -0.47 -16.23 21.16
C ARG A 312 0.13 -16.70 22.50
N MET A 313 1.03 -17.68 22.46
CA MET A 313 1.78 -18.16 23.64
C MET A 313 2.75 -17.13 24.23
N GLN A 314 3.47 -16.32 23.43
CA GLN A 314 4.36 -15.27 23.97
C GLN A 314 3.58 -14.15 24.66
N LYS A 315 2.33 -13.91 24.25
CA LYS A 315 1.47 -12.93 24.91
C LYS A 315 0.99 -13.45 26.27
N ILE A 316 0.67 -14.74 26.37
CA ILE A 316 0.30 -15.42 27.63
C ILE A 316 1.52 -15.54 28.56
N GLU A 317 2.72 -15.85 28.04
CA GLU A 317 3.95 -15.89 28.84
C GLU A 317 4.34 -14.51 29.37
N ASN A 318 4.23 -13.45 28.57
CA ASN A 318 4.48 -12.08 29.04
C ASN A 318 3.40 -11.59 30.02
N GLU A 319 2.13 -11.94 29.83
CA GLU A 319 1.06 -11.62 30.80
C GLU A 319 1.23 -12.40 32.11
N ASN A 320 1.71 -13.64 32.05
CA ASN A 320 1.99 -14.45 33.24
C ASN A 320 3.29 -14.04 33.96
N SER A 321 4.33 -13.59 33.24
CA SER A 321 5.56 -13.08 33.87
C SER A 321 5.30 -11.77 34.62
N ILE A 322 4.51 -10.86 34.05
CA ILE A 322 4.06 -9.62 34.70
C ILE A 322 3.21 -9.92 35.95
N ASN A 323 2.49 -11.05 35.97
CA ASN A 323 1.70 -11.46 37.14
C ASN A 323 2.55 -12.13 38.23
N CYS A 324 3.59 -12.88 37.86
CA CYS A 324 4.54 -13.46 38.83
C CYS A 324 5.37 -12.38 39.54
N ASP A 325 5.82 -11.33 38.84
CA ASP A 325 6.59 -10.26 39.47
C ASP A 325 5.78 -9.43 40.48
N LYS A 326 4.44 -9.39 40.32
CA LYS A 326 3.53 -8.77 41.30
C LYS A 326 3.24 -9.64 42.52
N LEU A 327 3.52 -10.94 42.46
CA LEU A 327 3.31 -11.87 43.57
C LEU A 327 4.56 -12.04 44.45
N PHE A 328 5.75 -11.70 43.97
CA PHE A 328 7.01 -11.81 44.73
C PHE A 328 7.65 -10.47 45.13
N GLY A 329 7.00 -9.33 44.82
CA GLY A 329 7.46 -7.97 45.16
C GLY A 329 6.90 -7.37 46.46
N GLN A 330 6.20 -8.16 47.28
CA GLN A 330 5.79 -7.76 48.63
C GLN A 330 6.24 -8.82 49.63
N ASN A 331 7.47 -8.67 50.14
CA ASN A 331 7.84 -8.84 51.56
C ASN A 331 9.32 -8.50 51.76
#